data_AF-A0A831QPG4-F1
#
_entry.id   AF-A0A831QPG4-F1
#
_cell.length_a   1.000
_cell.length_b   1.000
_cell.length_c   1.000
_cell.angle_alpha   90.00
_cell.angle_beta   90.00
_cell.angle_gamma   90.00
#
_symmetry.space_group_name_H-M   'P 1'
#
loop_
_entity.id
_entity.type
_entity.pdbx_description
1 polymer ?
#
loop_
_entity_poly.entity_id
_entity_poly.type
_entity_poly.pdbx_seq_one_letter_code
_entity_poly.pdbx_strand_id
1 'polypeptide(L)'
;MSEKQKIATAYWKENLKYLIILLSIWFIVSFGCGILFREALNEIRLGGFKLGFWFAQQGSIYVFVILIFVYVWLMNRLDKKYGFDE
;
A
#
# COMPACT_ATOMS: atom_id res chain seq x y z
N MET A 1 27.93 10.17 -18.40
CA MET A 1 26.96 10.26 -17.29
C MET A 1 27.67 9.76 -16.04
N SER A 2 27.79 10.59 -15.00
CA SER A 2 28.58 10.30 -13.80
C SER A 2 28.00 9.11 -13.02
N GLU A 3 28.85 8.33 -12.35
CA GLU A 3 28.47 7.15 -11.56
C GLU A 3 27.41 7.48 -10.48
N LYS A 4 27.48 8.68 -9.90
CA LYS A 4 26.46 9.23 -8.99
C LYS A 4 25.07 9.39 -9.64
N GLN A 5 25.00 9.77 -10.92
CA GLN A 5 23.73 9.93 -11.63
C GLN A 5 23.06 8.57 -11.91
N LYS A 6 23.84 7.51 -12.12
CA LYS A 6 23.30 6.16 -12.31
C LYS A 6 22.64 5.62 -11.04
N ILE A 7 23.27 5.83 -9.88
CA ILE A 7 22.73 5.42 -8.57
C ILE A 7 21.43 6.18 -8.25
N ALA A 8 21.43 7.51 -8.41
CA ALA A 8 20.24 8.34 -8.18
C ALA A 8 19.06 7.94 -9.10
N THR A 9 19.34 7.59 -10.36
CA THR A 9 18.31 7.16 -11.31
C THR A 9 17.76 5.78 -10.97
N ALA A 10 18.60 4.85 -10.53
CA ALA A 10 18.17 3.52 -10.08
C ALA A 10 17.30 3.59 -8.82
N TYR A 11 17.70 4.42 -7.85
CA TYR A 11 16.93 4.70 -6.64
C TYR A 11 15.56 5.30 -6.97
N TRP A 12 15.51 6.33 -7.83
CA TRP A 12 14.26 6.95 -8.25
C TRP A 12 13.31 5.95 -8.92
N LYS A 13 13.85 5.09 -9.78
CA LYS A 13 13.06 4.08 -10.50
C LYS A 13 12.48 3.02 -9.56
N GLU A 14 13.21 2.61 -8.52
CA GLU A 14 12.68 1.70 -7.50
C GLU A 14 11.66 2.39 -6.58
N ASN A 15 11.88 3.64 -6.20
CA ASN A 15 10.89 4.38 -5.41
C ASN A 15 9.58 4.53 -6.19
N LEU A 16 9.66 4.85 -7.49
CA LEU A 16 8.49 4.88 -8.38
C LEU A 16 7.78 3.53 -8.44
N LYS A 17 8.53 2.41 -8.45
CA LYS A 17 7.97 1.06 -8.42
C LYS A 17 7.19 0.80 -7.13
N TYR A 18 7.70 1.26 -5.99
CA TYR A 18 6.98 1.14 -4.71
C TYR A 18 5.71 1.97 -4.70
N LEU A 19 5.79 3.21 -5.20
CA LEU A 19 4.62 4.08 -5.34
C LEU A 19 3.53 3.43 -6.19
N ILE A 20 3.89 2.82 -7.33
CA ILE A 20 2.95 2.08 -8.19
C ILE A 20 2.35 0.87 -7.47
N ILE A 21 3.16 0.11 -6.71
CA ILE A 21 2.67 -1.03 -5.93
C ILE A 21 1.68 -0.56 -4.86
N LEU A 22 2.01 0.48 -4.11
CA LEU A 22 1.13 1.05 -3.09
C LEU A 22 -0.18 1.57 -3.68
N LEU A 23 -0.12 2.29 -4.80
CA LEU A 23 -1.31 2.76 -5.50
C LEU A 23 -2.17 1.59 -6.00
N SER A 24 -1.54 0.53 -6.50
CA SER A 24 -2.23 -0.68 -6.94
C SER A 24 -2.92 -1.39 -5.78
N ILE A 25 -2.24 -1.54 -4.63
CA ILE A 25 -2.84 -2.15 -3.44
C ILE A 25 -3.95 -1.25 -2.89
N TRP A 26 -3.73 0.06 -2.81
CA TRP A 26 -4.75 1.01 -2.39
C TRP A 26 -6.01 0.93 -3.28
N PHE A 27 -5.82 0.81 -4.60
CA PHE A 27 -6.90 0.62 -5.56
C PHE A 27 -7.62 -0.72 -5.33
N ILE A 28 -6.88 -1.82 -5.19
CA ILE A 28 -7.45 -3.15 -4.95
C ILE A 28 -8.21 -3.19 -3.62
N VAL A 29 -7.72 -2.54 -2.58
CA VAL A 29 -8.43 -2.59 -1.29
C VAL A 29 -9.61 -1.63 -1.27
N SER A 30 -9.48 -0.41 -1.79
CA SER A 30 -10.58 0.56 -1.83
C SER A 30 -11.69 0.09 -2.77
N PHE A 31 -11.35 -0.42 -3.96
CA PHE A 31 -12.29 -0.82 -4.99
C PHE A 31 -12.65 -2.31 -4.90
N GLY A 32 -11.65 -3.18 -4.74
CA GLY A 32 -11.83 -4.63 -4.62
C GLY A 32 -12.50 -5.05 -3.32
N CYS A 33 -11.99 -4.65 -2.15
CA CYS A 33 -12.63 -5.00 -0.88
C CYS A 33 -13.91 -4.17 -0.61
N GLY A 34 -13.96 -2.92 -1.07
CA GLY A 34 -15.12 -2.04 -0.86
C GLY A 34 -16.33 -2.34 -1.78
N ILE A 35 -16.11 -2.77 -3.02
CA ILE A 35 -17.17 -2.90 -4.04
C ILE A 35 -17.31 -4.35 -4.52
N LEU A 36 -16.22 -5.00 -4.93
CA LEU A 36 -16.24 -6.35 -5.53
C LEU A 36 -16.48 -7.46 -4.51
N PHE A 37 -15.79 -7.42 -3.37
CA PHE A 37 -16.00 -8.34 -2.25
C PHE A 37 -17.11 -7.88 -1.30
N ARG A 38 -17.82 -6.80 -1.62
CA ARG A 38 -18.91 -6.26 -0.78
C ARG A 38 -19.99 -7.30 -0.52
N GLU A 39 -20.31 -8.13 -1.50
CA GLU A 39 -21.32 -9.19 -1.36
C GLU A 39 -20.84 -10.32 -0.45
N ALA A 40 -19.62 -10.83 -0.65
CA ALA A 40 -19.01 -11.84 0.23
C ALA A 40 -18.78 -11.32 1.66
N LEU A 41 -18.37 -10.07 1.82
CA LEU A 41 -18.22 -9.42 3.13
C LEU A 41 -19.57 -9.08 3.77
N ASN A 42 -20.64 -8.89 3.00
CA ASN A 42 -21.98 -8.66 3.56
C ASN A 42 -22.60 -9.92 4.16
N GLU A 43 -22.16 -11.12 3.76
CA GLU A 43 -22.55 -12.37 4.44
C GLU A 43 -21.97 -12.46 5.85
N ILE A 44 -20.77 -11.89 6.06
CA ILE A 44 -20.13 -11.86 7.37
C ILE A 44 -20.69 -10.66 8.15
N ARG A 45 -21.51 -10.94 9.16
CA ARG A 45 -22.03 -9.91 10.08
C ARG A 45 -21.11 -9.80 11.29
N LEU A 46 -20.28 -8.76 11.36
CA LEU A 46 -19.56 -8.42 12.59
C LEU A 46 -20.51 -7.69 13.54
N GLY A 47 -20.92 -8.36 14.61
CA GLY A 47 -21.65 -7.73 15.73
C GLY A 47 -23.00 -7.10 15.37
N GLY A 48 -23.67 -7.57 14.30
CA GLY A 48 -24.98 -7.07 13.87
C GLY A 48 -24.96 -6.06 12.71
N PHE A 49 -23.78 -5.61 12.27
CA PHE A 49 -23.63 -4.70 11.12
C PHE A 49 -22.96 -5.39 9.92
N LYS A 50 -23.31 -4.93 8.72
CA LYS A 50 -22.74 -5.42 7.46
C LYS A 50 -21.27 -5.01 7.36
N LEU A 51 -20.35 -5.97 7.30
CA LEU A 51 -18.90 -5.71 7.21
C LEU A 51 -18.53 -4.82 6.03
N GLY A 52 -19.21 -4.99 4.89
CA GLY A 52 -19.03 -4.13 3.72
C GLY A 52 -19.36 -2.65 3.99
N PHE A 53 -20.30 -2.36 4.89
CA PHE A 53 -20.63 -0.98 5.29
C PHE A 53 -19.56 -0.40 6.22
N TRP A 54 -19.07 -1.19 7.19
CA TRP A 54 -17.95 -0.79 8.04
C TRP A 54 -16.67 -0.53 7.22
N PHE A 55 -16.41 -1.36 6.21
CA PHE A 55 -15.25 -1.19 5.34
C PHE A 55 -15.31 0.08 4.50
N ALA A 56 -16.51 0.42 4.00
CA ALA A 56 -16.76 1.66 3.26
C ALA A 56 -16.57 2.93 4.11
N GLN A 57 -16.80 2.85 5.43
CA GLN A 57 -16.79 4.03 6.31
C GLN A 57 -15.50 4.18 7.12
N GLN A 58 -14.93 3.09 7.62
CA GLN A 58 -13.74 3.08 8.48
C GLN A 58 -12.68 2.07 8.02
N GLY A 59 -13.01 1.06 7.21
CA GLY A 59 -12.00 0.08 6.77
C GLY A 59 -10.91 0.68 5.89
N SER A 60 -11.24 1.65 5.05
CA SER A 60 -10.26 2.29 4.16
C SER A 60 -9.14 3.01 4.91
N ILE A 61 -9.42 3.63 6.07
CA ILE A 61 -8.40 4.33 6.86
C ILE A 61 -7.43 3.34 7.53
N TYR A 62 -7.91 2.19 8.01
CA TYR A 62 -7.03 1.15 8.58
C TYR A 62 -6.09 0.57 7.52
N VAL A 63 -6.62 0.32 6.33
CA VAL A 63 -5.83 -0.15 5.18
C VAL A 63 -4.78 0.89 4.82
N PHE A 64 -5.16 2.16 4.81
CA PHE A 64 -4.24 3.26 4.52
C PHE A 64 -3.07 3.32 5.52
N VAL A 65 -3.34 3.15 6.82
CA VAL A 65 -2.29 3.08 7.85
C VAL A 65 -1.38 1.87 7.63
N ILE A 66 -1.93 0.69 7.37
CA ILE A 66 -1.14 -0.52 7.06
C ILE A 66 -0.25 -0.29 5.83
N LEU A 67 -0.78 0.34 4.78
CA LEU A 67 -0.02 0.69 3.59
C LEU A 67 1.17 1.61 3.90
N ILE A 68 0.99 2.62 4.77
CA ILE A 68 2.09 3.49 5.20
C ILE A 68 3.18 2.68 5.89
N PHE A 69 2.84 1.77 6.80
CA PHE A 69 3.84 0.91 7.45
C PHE A 69 4.58 0.03 6.44
N VAL A 70 3.86 -0.57 5.49
CA VAL A 70 4.47 -1.38 4.43
C VAL A 70 5.40 -0.53 3.58
N TYR A 71 5.01 0.69 3.20
CA TYR A 71 5.85 1.63 2.46
C TYR A 71 7.14 1.95 3.21
N VAL A 72 7.04 2.34 4.48
CA VAL A 72 8.21 2.68 5.31
C VAL A 72 9.14 1.48 5.43
N TRP A 73 8.61 0.28 5.63
CA TRP A 73 9.42 -0.94 5.66
C TRP A 73 10.13 -1.23 4.34
N LEU A 74 9.43 -1.02 3.21
CA LEU A 74 9.97 -1.21 1.87
C LEU A 74 11.05 -0.17 1.54
N MET A 75 10.84 1.08 1.97
CA MET A 75 11.79 2.18 1.82
C MET A 75 13.05 1.94 2.66
N ASN A 76 12.91 1.53 3.93
CA ASN A 76 14.03 1.11 4.77
C ASN A 76 14.84 -0.03 4.15
N ARG A 77 14.16 -0.98 3.47
CA ARG A 77 14.84 -2.07 2.75
C ARG A 77 15.58 -1.57 1.51
N LEU A 78 15.05 -0.57 0.83
CA LEU A 78 15.69 0.07 -0.32
C LEU A 78 16.91 0.88 0.10
N ASP A 79 16.80 1.66 1.17
CA ASP A 79 17.92 2.41 1.74
C ASP A 79 19.06 1.48 2.14
N LYS A 80 18.75 0.34 2.78
CA LYS A 80 19.72 -0.74 3.05
C LYS A 80 20.38 -1.30 1.79
N LYS A 81 19.62 -1.45 0.71
CA LYS A 81 20.11 -2.03 -0.55
C LYS A 81 21.06 -1.08 -1.29
N TYR A 82 20.84 0.23 -1.18
CA TYR A 82 21.70 1.25 -1.79
C TYR A 82 22.77 1.81 -0.83
N GLY A 83 22.82 1.32 0.42
CA GLY A 83 23.84 1.71 1.40
C GLY A 83 23.71 3.16 1.86
N PHE A 84 22.48 3.68 1.93
CA PHE A 84 22.17 4.99 2.53
C PHE A 84 21.94 4.90 4.05
N ASP A 85 22.25 3.75 4.68
CA ASP A 85 22.50 3.67 6.12
C ASP A 85 23.89 4.30 6.37
N GLU A 86 23.93 5.57 6.79
CA GLU A 86 25.04 6.09 7.61
C GLU A 86 24.91 5.60 9.05
#